data_AF-A0AAD7K206-F1
#
_entry.id   AF-A0AAD7K206-F1
#
_cell.length_a   1.000
_cell.length_b   1.000
_cell.length_c   1.000
_cell.angle_alpha   90.00
_cell.angle_beta   90.00
_cell.angle_gamma   90.00
#
_symmetry.space_group_name_H-M   'P 1'
#
loop_
_entity.id
_entity.type
_entity.pdbx_description
1 polymer ?
#
loop_
_entity_poly.entity_id
_entity_poly.type
_entity_poly.pdbx_seq_one_letter_code
_entity_poly.pdbx_strand_id
1 'polypeptide(L)'
;MAPHLPLEFLEKLLAEPFMRESKSRIFSPMLDTFRANLADQNKSAMRDLNLVGRVVDFDGGSFAVLDEGRTADGTALAPGPGEGLYSRYTLMHVAVDNIDPPLACELVRHGFPVDTPNGRGETPLMLALDRLWAMYNQHKSLPNNRGFSKEYEEESELAQKSMRYIIVLLIEQHANVNATVKWQGHVVSSLHFACAVEDWDLVALLLKYGAQPRPTPARPPRLCPCLSGQHLSDCHAGKELPYSDHFICSCGSTKEYGKCCKMRGISLVEGWDEERATIVCRRLTPPLVPGVPTFASPEAHALAERFKQLGGGVDEVMNFALEKAWDPAVHALTREAFEVACRETTVADPAFNFAYLETKFLPTPKGRNYNKQWCDRLRTVWNTAVDKYIATNVDSRPRLEIEVAAKVGDSLGAMYRACEAEGCDKVEGLNIGKVLTCSRCQMAFYCGPACQKSHWRTHKKVCGSVGQTE
;
A
#
# COMPACT_ATOMS: atom_id res chain seq x y z
N MET A 1 29.45 7.68 -14.97
CA MET A 1 29.46 6.60 -13.94
C MET A 1 29.48 5.26 -14.68
N ALA A 2 30.10 4.23 -14.12
CA ALA A 2 30.09 2.91 -14.76
C ALA A 2 28.69 2.26 -14.69
N PRO A 3 28.33 1.39 -15.64
CA PRO A 3 27.10 0.58 -15.54
C PRO A 3 26.99 -0.18 -14.22
N HIS A 4 25.78 -0.32 -13.68
CA HIS A 4 25.54 -1.04 -12.42
C HIS A 4 25.39 -2.57 -12.58
N LEU A 5 25.65 -3.10 -13.78
CA LEU A 5 25.71 -4.54 -14.02
C LEU A 5 27.01 -5.14 -13.44
N PRO A 6 26.99 -6.37 -12.90
CA PRO A 6 28.21 -7.04 -12.47
C PRO A 6 29.22 -7.11 -13.61
N LEU A 7 30.49 -6.77 -13.35
CA LEU A 7 31.53 -6.66 -14.38
C LEU A 7 31.66 -7.95 -15.21
N GLU A 8 31.75 -9.11 -14.54
CA GLU A 8 31.83 -10.42 -15.19
C GLU A 8 30.60 -10.75 -16.05
N PHE A 9 29.42 -10.25 -15.67
CA PHE A 9 28.18 -10.44 -16.43
C PHE A 9 28.16 -9.52 -17.65
N LEU A 10 28.56 -8.25 -17.49
CA LEU A 10 28.67 -7.28 -18.58
C LEU A 10 29.71 -7.73 -19.61
N GLU A 11 30.87 -8.21 -19.18
CA GLU A 11 31.91 -8.75 -20.06
C GLU A 11 31.41 -9.97 -20.84
N LYS A 12 30.71 -10.91 -20.19
CA LYS A 12 30.08 -12.05 -20.88
C LYS A 12 29.01 -11.60 -21.87
N LEU A 13 28.21 -10.60 -21.49
CA LEU A 13 27.16 -10.08 -22.35
C LEU A 13 27.76 -9.41 -23.59
N LEU A 14 28.79 -8.59 -23.44
CA LEU A 14 29.45 -7.88 -24.54
C LEU A 14 30.36 -8.77 -25.40
N ALA A 15 30.76 -9.94 -24.90
CA ALA A 15 31.51 -10.93 -25.67
C ALA A 15 30.66 -11.59 -26.78
N GLU A 16 29.33 -11.52 -26.68
CA GLU A 16 28.43 -12.06 -27.69
C GLU A 16 28.37 -11.13 -28.93
N PRO A 17 28.52 -11.65 -30.17
CA PRO A 17 28.60 -10.81 -31.38
C PRO A 17 27.38 -9.92 -31.64
N PHE A 18 26.22 -10.29 -31.08
CA PHE A 18 24.96 -9.56 -31.18
C PHE A 18 24.78 -8.51 -30.07
N MET A 19 25.79 -8.29 -29.23
CA MET A 19 25.79 -7.36 -28.12
C MET A 19 26.90 -6.32 -28.31
N ARG A 20 26.85 -5.57 -29.42
CA ARG A 20 27.93 -4.63 -29.80
C ARG A 20 28.05 -3.47 -28.80
N GLU A 21 29.18 -3.43 -28.09
CA GLU A 21 29.56 -2.41 -27.09
C GLU A 21 29.43 -0.96 -27.60
N SER A 22 29.76 -0.70 -28.87
CA SER A 22 29.81 0.64 -29.45
C SER A 22 28.45 1.31 -29.72
N LYS A 23 27.34 0.55 -29.64
CA LYS A 23 25.98 1.07 -29.87
C LYS A 23 25.11 1.05 -28.61
N SER A 24 25.57 0.42 -27.51
CA SER A 24 24.79 0.35 -26.28
C SER A 24 24.77 1.68 -25.57
N ARG A 25 23.56 2.17 -25.29
CA ARG A 25 23.30 3.40 -24.55
C ARG A 25 23.60 3.24 -23.07
N ILE A 26 23.91 2.02 -22.59
CA ILE A 26 24.38 1.77 -21.24
C ILE A 26 25.62 2.63 -20.89
N PHE A 27 26.44 2.98 -21.87
CA PHE A 27 27.62 3.84 -21.67
C PHE A 27 27.33 5.33 -21.91
N SER A 28 26.07 5.70 -22.15
CA SER A 28 25.68 7.08 -22.40
C SER A 28 25.79 7.93 -21.12
N PRO A 29 26.45 9.11 -21.17
CA PRO A 29 26.45 10.06 -20.06
C PRO A 29 25.04 10.53 -19.65
N MET A 30 24.05 10.40 -20.54
CA MET A 30 22.64 10.70 -20.24
C MET A 30 22.08 9.78 -19.13
N LEU A 31 22.59 8.55 -19.01
CA LEU A 31 22.21 7.63 -17.95
C LEU A 31 23.01 7.83 -16.65
N ASP A 32 24.00 8.73 -16.63
CA ASP A 32 24.75 9.02 -15.41
C ASP A 32 23.89 9.79 -14.40
N THR A 33 23.07 10.73 -14.87
CA THR A 33 22.07 11.42 -14.03
C THR A 33 21.03 10.43 -13.50
N PHE A 34 20.62 9.45 -14.32
CA PHE A 34 19.74 8.36 -13.91
C PHE A 34 20.36 7.48 -12.81
N ARG A 35 21.63 7.08 -12.96
CA ARG A 35 22.37 6.29 -11.97
C ARG A 35 22.61 7.05 -10.67
N ALA A 36 22.90 8.36 -10.75
CA ALA A 36 23.02 9.22 -9.58
C ALA A 36 21.70 9.31 -8.80
N ASN A 37 20.57 9.50 -9.49
CA ASN A 37 19.24 9.55 -8.86
C ASN A 37 18.83 8.21 -8.22
N LEU A 38 19.27 7.08 -8.77
CA LEU A 38 19.07 5.75 -8.17
C LEU A 38 19.88 5.55 -6.88
N ALA A 39 21.07 6.14 -6.79
CA ALA A 39 21.92 6.05 -5.60
C ALA A 39 21.34 6.84 -4.40
N ASP A 40 20.67 7.96 -4.67
CA ASP A 40 20.10 8.86 -3.64
C ASP A 40 18.72 8.41 -3.08
N GLN A 41 18.22 7.22 -3.47
CA GLN A 41 16.92 6.66 -3.03
C GLN A 41 15.69 7.58 -3.20
N ASN A 42 15.75 8.58 -4.09
CA ASN A 42 14.66 9.54 -4.25
C ASN A 42 13.50 8.93 -5.07
N LYS A 43 12.48 8.40 -4.39
CA LYS A 43 11.35 7.69 -4.99
C LYS A 43 10.47 8.57 -5.90
N SER A 44 10.47 9.90 -5.74
CA SER A 44 9.74 10.80 -6.64
C SER A 44 10.42 10.88 -8.02
N ALA A 45 11.75 10.99 -8.04
CA ALA A 45 12.54 11.05 -9.28
C ALA A 45 12.37 9.77 -10.13
N MET A 46 12.19 8.59 -9.52
CA MET A 46 11.92 7.34 -10.25
C MET A 46 10.58 7.34 -10.99
N ARG A 47 9.56 8.08 -10.52
CA ARG A 47 8.27 8.20 -11.22
C ARG A 47 8.40 9.11 -12.44
N ASP A 48 9.15 10.20 -12.31
CA ASP A 48 9.39 11.15 -13.40
C ASP A 48 10.32 10.55 -14.48
N LEU A 49 11.31 9.74 -14.09
CA LEU A 49 12.19 9.00 -15.01
C LEU A 49 11.47 7.87 -15.78
N ASN A 50 10.36 7.34 -15.24
CA ASN A 50 9.52 6.36 -15.94
C ASN A 50 8.67 7.00 -17.06
N LEU A 51 8.55 8.33 -17.08
CA LEU A 51 7.78 9.12 -18.04
C LEU A 51 8.74 9.96 -18.88
N VAL A 52 9.45 9.34 -19.82
CA VAL A 52 10.20 10.10 -20.82
C VAL A 52 9.19 10.65 -21.83
N GLY A 53 8.73 11.87 -21.56
CA GLY A 53 7.85 12.62 -22.44
C GLY A 53 8.62 13.29 -23.58
N ARG A 54 8.33 12.82 -24.80
CA ARG A 54 8.55 13.48 -26.10
C ARG A 54 9.98 13.39 -26.71
N VAL A 55 10.00 12.78 -27.90
CA VAL A 55 11.00 12.85 -28.98
C VAL A 55 12.40 13.28 -28.55
N VAL A 56 13.29 12.30 -28.43
CA VAL A 56 14.71 12.58 -28.47
C VAL A 56 15.06 12.81 -29.95
N ASP A 57 15.02 14.07 -30.38
CA ASP A 57 15.74 14.48 -31.58
C ASP A 57 17.24 14.38 -31.23
N PHE A 58 17.90 13.35 -31.77
CA PHE A 58 19.30 13.02 -31.46
C PHE A 58 20.33 13.80 -32.29
N ASP A 59 19.91 14.87 -32.96
CA ASP A 59 20.81 15.79 -33.68
C ASP A 59 20.98 17.10 -32.88
N GLY A 60 21.64 16.98 -31.72
CA GLY A 60 22.25 18.09 -30.99
C GLY A 60 21.29 19.07 -30.28
N GLY A 61 21.12 18.91 -28.96
CA GLY A 61 20.68 20.02 -28.11
C GLY A 61 19.82 19.65 -26.90
N SER A 62 20.44 19.63 -25.71
CA SER A 62 19.88 19.86 -24.36
C SER A 62 18.66 19.06 -23.85
N PHE A 63 18.86 18.50 -22.65
CA PHE A 63 17.86 17.97 -21.73
C PHE A 63 16.96 19.09 -21.19
N ALA A 64 15.66 19.10 -21.52
CA ALA A 64 14.68 19.96 -20.89
C ALA A 64 13.50 19.14 -20.35
N VAL A 65 13.47 18.95 -19.03
CA VAL A 65 12.31 18.47 -18.29
C VAL A 65 11.33 19.64 -18.22
N LEU A 66 10.26 19.61 -19.00
CA LEU A 66 9.14 20.52 -18.80
C LEU A 66 8.15 19.88 -17.84
N ASP A 67 8.13 20.44 -16.64
CA ASP A 67 7.10 20.28 -15.62
C ASP A 67 5.70 20.55 -16.20
N GLU A 68 4.70 19.98 -15.56
CA GLU A 68 3.30 20.04 -15.98
C GLU A 68 2.83 21.49 -16.18
N GLY A 69 2.72 21.89 -17.46
CA GLY A 69 1.83 22.93 -17.96
C GLY A 69 1.65 24.21 -17.12
N ARG A 70 2.69 25.05 -16.97
CA ARG A 70 2.55 26.51 -16.82
C ARG A 70 3.75 27.24 -17.43
N THR A 71 3.53 28.29 -18.22
CA THR A 71 4.57 29.30 -18.45
C THR A 71 4.73 30.16 -17.20
N ALA A 72 5.89 30.81 -17.05
CA ALA A 72 6.21 31.69 -15.92
C ALA A 72 5.18 32.83 -15.67
N ASP A 73 4.30 33.07 -16.65
CA ASP A 73 3.34 34.17 -16.66
C ASP A 73 1.89 33.69 -16.43
N GLY A 74 1.68 32.40 -16.17
CA GLY A 74 0.40 31.84 -15.74
C GLY A 74 -0.68 31.67 -16.82
N THR A 75 -0.36 31.80 -18.11
CA THR A 75 -1.32 31.59 -19.20
C THR A 75 -1.21 30.20 -19.83
N ALA A 76 -2.32 29.46 -19.87
CA ALA A 76 -2.42 28.18 -20.55
C ALA A 76 -2.34 28.36 -22.09
N LEU A 77 -1.40 27.66 -22.73
CA LEU A 77 -1.34 27.55 -24.20
C LEU A 77 -2.46 26.62 -24.67
N ALA A 78 -3.46 27.17 -25.37
CA ALA A 78 -4.45 26.37 -26.09
C ALA A 78 -3.77 25.64 -27.25
N PRO A 79 -4.02 24.34 -27.46
CA PRO A 79 -3.45 23.62 -28.59
C PRO A 79 -4.14 24.07 -29.90
N GLY A 80 -3.33 24.43 -30.90
CA GLY A 80 -3.79 24.70 -32.25
C GLY A 80 -4.32 23.43 -32.94
N PRO A 81 -5.15 23.58 -33.99
CA PRO A 81 -5.76 22.45 -34.67
C PRO A 81 -4.72 21.78 -35.59
N GLY A 82 -4.13 20.67 -35.16
CA GLY A 82 -3.29 19.84 -36.03
C GLY A 82 -2.26 18.93 -35.36
N GLU A 83 -1.90 19.15 -34.09
CA GLU A 83 -0.84 18.39 -33.42
C GLU A 83 -1.38 17.65 -32.19
N GLY A 84 -1.83 16.41 -32.41
CA GLY A 84 -2.36 15.53 -31.37
C GLY A 84 -1.40 14.38 -31.02
N LEU A 85 -1.30 14.10 -29.71
CA LEU A 85 -0.67 12.94 -29.04
C LEU A 85 0.85 13.00 -28.79
N TYR A 86 1.22 13.56 -27.64
CA TYR A 86 2.49 13.27 -26.97
C TYR A 86 2.42 11.88 -26.33
N SER A 87 3.04 10.86 -26.93
CA SER A 87 3.02 9.49 -26.40
C SER A 87 4.03 9.33 -25.26
N ARG A 88 3.55 8.97 -24.07
CA ARG A 88 4.38 8.58 -22.91
C ARG A 88 5.25 7.36 -23.27
N TYR A 89 6.57 7.48 -23.31
CA TYR A 89 7.50 6.35 -23.51
C TYR A 89 8.25 6.07 -22.20
N THR A 90 8.44 4.79 -21.85
CA THR A 90 9.27 4.41 -20.69
C THR A 90 10.70 4.13 -21.12
N LEU A 91 11.67 4.18 -20.19
CA LEU A 91 13.06 3.79 -20.47
C LEU A 91 13.18 2.36 -21.01
N MET A 92 12.28 1.47 -20.60
CA MET A 92 12.21 0.10 -21.15
C MET A 92 11.81 0.09 -22.63
N HIS A 93 10.88 0.96 -23.05
CA HIS A 93 10.57 1.11 -24.49
C HIS A 93 11.74 1.67 -25.28
N VAL A 94 12.53 2.58 -24.70
CA VAL A 94 13.76 3.10 -25.31
C VAL A 94 14.79 1.99 -25.50
N ALA A 95 14.97 1.11 -24.52
CA ALA A 95 15.87 -0.05 -24.64
C ALA A 95 15.42 -1.00 -25.77
N VAL A 96 14.11 -1.22 -25.91
CA VAL A 96 13.53 -2.03 -26.99
C VAL A 96 13.71 -1.36 -28.36
N ASP A 97 13.36 -0.08 -28.51
CA ASP A 97 13.44 0.63 -29.81
C ASP A 97 14.88 0.75 -30.32
N ASN A 98 15.87 0.81 -29.42
CA ASN A 98 17.29 0.84 -29.79
C ASN A 98 17.92 -0.54 -29.93
N ILE A 99 17.17 -1.62 -29.68
CA ILE A 99 17.69 -3.01 -29.70
C ILE A 99 18.92 -3.13 -28.77
N ASP A 100 18.77 -2.68 -27.51
CA ASP A 100 19.86 -2.56 -26.53
C ASP A 100 19.66 -3.51 -25.33
N PRO A 101 20.11 -4.78 -25.44
CA PRO A 101 19.97 -5.75 -24.36
C PRO A 101 20.72 -5.39 -23.07
N PRO A 102 21.97 -4.88 -23.10
CA PRO A 102 22.64 -4.42 -21.88
C PRO A 102 21.83 -3.40 -21.09
N LEU A 103 21.23 -2.41 -21.77
CA LEU A 103 20.36 -1.43 -21.12
C LEU A 103 19.11 -2.10 -20.53
N ALA A 104 18.46 -3.01 -21.26
CA ALA A 104 17.31 -3.75 -20.76
C ALA A 104 17.65 -4.56 -19.49
N CYS A 105 18.81 -5.22 -19.44
CA CYS A 105 19.29 -5.93 -18.27
C CYS A 105 19.51 -5.02 -17.06
N GLU A 106 20.10 -3.83 -17.26
CA GLU A 106 20.32 -2.87 -16.17
C GLU A 106 18.97 -2.35 -15.62
N LEU A 107 18.00 -2.07 -16.49
CA LEU A 107 16.66 -1.64 -16.08
C LEU A 107 15.93 -2.74 -15.28
N VAL A 108 15.98 -3.99 -15.74
CA VAL A 108 15.41 -5.14 -14.99
C VAL A 108 16.07 -5.26 -13.61
N ARG A 109 17.40 -5.17 -13.54
CA ARG A 109 18.14 -5.25 -12.27
C ARG A 109 17.71 -4.20 -11.26
N HIS A 110 17.32 -3.02 -11.72
CA HIS A 110 16.81 -1.93 -10.88
C HIS A 110 15.31 -2.00 -10.59
N GLY A 111 14.62 -3.08 -11.01
CA GLY A 111 13.20 -3.29 -10.71
C GLY A 111 12.25 -2.41 -11.53
N PHE A 112 12.67 -1.98 -12.73
CA PHE A 112 11.79 -1.21 -13.61
C PHE A 112 10.55 -2.01 -14.02
N PRO A 113 9.37 -1.39 -14.05
CA PRO A 113 8.14 -2.10 -14.35
C PRO A 113 8.10 -2.54 -15.82
N VAL A 114 8.08 -3.86 -16.06
CA VAL A 114 8.14 -4.48 -17.39
C VAL A 114 6.83 -4.41 -18.19
N ASP A 115 5.71 -4.11 -17.53
CA ASP A 115 4.36 -4.10 -18.14
C ASP A 115 3.75 -2.70 -18.31
N THR A 116 4.50 -1.64 -18.00
CA THR A 116 3.96 -0.28 -18.11
C THR A 116 3.69 0.05 -19.58
N PRO A 117 2.44 0.37 -19.97
CA PRO A 117 2.14 0.67 -21.36
C PRO A 117 2.61 2.08 -21.76
N ASN A 118 3.03 2.24 -23.01
CA ASN A 118 3.30 3.56 -23.60
C ASN A 118 2.00 4.32 -23.90
N GLY A 119 2.11 5.54 -24.45
CA GLY A 119 0.96 6.37 -24.85
C GLY A 119 0.05 5.76 -25.94
N ARG A 120 0.48 4.67 -26.60
CA ARG A 120 -0.32 3.88 -27.56
C ARG A 120 -0.99 2.66 -26.91
N GLY A 121 -0.73 2.40 -25.62
CA GLY A 121 -1.22 1.23 -24.91
C GLY A 121 -0.35 -0.02 -25.12
N GLU A 122 0.82 0.10 -25.74
CA GLU A 122 1.72 -1.03 -25.99
C GLU A 122 2.62 -1.24 -24.77
N THR A 123 2.77 -2.48 -24.31
CA THR A 123 3.80 -2.82 -23.33
C THR A 123 5.16 -2.97 -24.03
N PRO A 124 6.30 -2.91 -23.30
CA PRO A 124 7.62 -3.16 -23.86
C PRO A 124 7.71 -4.49 -24.61
N LEU A 125 7.07 -5.55 -24.11
CA LEU A 125 6.99 -6.85 -24.79
C LEU A 125 6.25 -6.77 -26.13
N MET A 126 5.13 -6.04 -26.16
CA MET A 126 4.35 -5.85 -27.41
C MET A 126 5.14 -5.04 -28.44
N LEU A 127 5.84 -3.99 -28.02
CA LEU A 127 6.72 -3.22 -28.90
C LEU A 127 7.86 -4.10 -29.45
N ALA A 128 8.48 -4.94 -28.62
CA ALA A 128 9.57 -5.82 -29.04
C ALA A 128 9.12 -6.84 -30.10
N LEU A 129 7.93 -7.42 -29.90
CA LEU A 129 7.33 -8.38 -30.84
C LEU A 129 6.92 -7.73 -32.17
N ASP A 130 6.38 -6.51 -32.14
CA ASP A 130 6.08 -5.73 -33.34
C ASP A 130 7.34 -5.39 -34.13
N ARG A 131 8.41 -4.96 -33.44
CA ARG A 131 9.71 -4.68 -34.07
C ARG A 131 10.33 -5.92 -34.69
N LEU A 132 10.27 -7.06 -33.99
CA LEU A 132 10.74 -8.33 -34.53
C LEU A 132 9.96 -8.68 -35.81
N TRP A 133 8.64 -8.58 -35.78
CA TRP A 133 7.78 -8.80 -36.95
C TRP A 133 8.10 -7.87 -38.13
N ALA A 134 8.35 -6.59 -37.86
CA ALA A 134 8.76 -5.64 -38.89
C ALA A 134 10.11 -6.01 -39.53
N MET A 135 11.10 -6.45 -38.73
CA MET A 135 12.39 -6.92 -39.24
C MET A 135 12.22 -8.11 -40.20
N TYR A 136 11.40 -9.11 -39.84
CA TYR A 136 11.15 -10.28 -40.70
C TYR A 136 10.40 -9.92 -41.99
N ASN A 137 9.45 -8.99 -41.95
CA ASN A 137 8.68 -8.60 -43.14
C ASN A 137 9.44 -7.68 -44.09
N GLN A 138 10.36 -6.85 -43.59
CA GLN A 138 11.26 -6.09 -44.45
C GLN A 138 12.12 -7.02 -45.32
N HIS A 139 12.55 -8.16 -44.78
CA HIS A 139 13.24 -9.21 -45.55
C HIS A 139 12.32 -9.96 -46.52
N LYS A 140 11.05 -10.23 -46.16
CA LYS A 140 10.09 -10.96 -47.02
C LYS A 140 9.51 -10.13 -48.17
N SER A 141 9.41 -8.80 -48.02
CA SER A 141 8.66 -7.92 -48.95
C SER A 141 9.45 -7.37 -50.14
N LEU A 142 10.77 -7.63 -50.22
CA LEU A 142 11.59 -7.16 -51.33
C LEU A 142 11.63 -8.19 -52.47
N PRO A 143 11.12 -7.87 -53.67
CA PRO A 143 11.14 -8.79 -54.79
C PRO A 143 12.56 -8.87 -55.36
N ASN A 144 13.10 -10.09 -55.44
CA ASN A 144 14.41 -10.45 -55.95
C ASN A 144 15.62 -9.97 -55.13
N ASN A 145 16.31 -10.98 -54.60
CA ASN A 145 17.55 -10.99 -53.85
C ASN A 145 18.78 -10.44 -54.61
N ARG A 146 18.73 -9.20 -55.10
CA ARG A 146 19.83 -8.50 -55.77
C ARG A 146 19.96 -7.08 -55.24
N GLY A 147 20.60 -6.92 -54.08
CA GLY A 147 20.95 -5.58 -53.62
C GLY A 147 21.52 -5.43 -52.21
N PHE A 148 21.40 -6.43 -51.34
CA PHE A 148 21.98 -6.31 -50.00
C PHE A 148 23.44 -6.75 -50.01
N SER A 149 24.29 -5.93 -49.38
CA SER A 149 25.64 -6.37 -49.05
C SER A 149 25.55 -7.49 -48.02
N LYS A 150 26.49 -8.43 -48.06
CA LYS A 150 26.63 -9.47 -47.03
C LYS A 150 26.67 -8.88 -45.61
N GLU A 151 27.25 -7.68 -45.50
CA GLU A 151 27.31 -6.89 -44.27
C GLU A 151 25.93 -6.49 -43.73
N TYR A 152 24.97 -6.15 -44.61
CA TYR A 152 23.60 -5.81 -44.21
C TYR A 152 22.82 -7.04 -43.74
N GLU A 153 22.99 -8.18 -44.41
CA GLU A 153 22.37 -9.45 -43.99
C GLU A 153 22.89 -9.90 -42.62
N GLU A 154 24.21 -9.85 -42.42
CA GLU A 154 24.85 -10.17 -41.13
C GLU A 154 24.41 -9.19 -40.02
N GLU A 155 24.33 -7.87 -40.29
CA GLU A 155 23.85 -6.89 -39.32
C GLU A 155 22.37 -7.08 -38.96
N SER A 156 21.53 -7.45 -39.93
CA SER A 156 20.12 -7.73 -39.67
C SER A 156 19.91 -9.02 -38.87
N GLU A 157 20.69 -10.07 -39.12
CA GLU A 157 20.60 -11.32 -38.35
C GLU A 157 21.01 -11.09 -36.89
N LEU A 158 22.06 -10.28 -36.66
CA LEU A 158 22.48 -9.88 -35.33
C LEU A 158 21.39 -9.08 -34.61
N ALA A 159 20.77 -8.10 -35.27
CA ALA A 159 19.67 -7.32 -34.69
C ALA A 159 18.46 -8.19 -34.30
N GLN A 160 18.12 -9.20 -35.09
CA GLN A 160 17.07 -10.17 -34.77
C GLN A 160 17.43 -10.98 -33.50
N LYS A 161 18.67 -11.44 -33.37
CA LYS A 161 19.16 -12.15 -32.17
C LYS A 161 19.11 -11.27 -30.92
N SER A 162 19.54 -10.01 -31.03
CA SER A 162 19.47 -9.03 -29.93
C SER A 162 18.03 -8.75 -29.51
N MET A 163 17.11 -8.58 -30.46
CA MET A 163 15.69 -8.38 -30.16
C MET A 163 15.08 -9.62 -29.49
N ARG A 164 15.40 -10.82 -29.98
CA ARG A 164 14.95 -12.09 -29.39
C ARG A 164 15.41 -12.22 -27.94
N TYR A 165 16.65 -11.83 -27.64
CA TYR A 165 17.16 -11.81 -26.27
C TYR A 165 16.32 -10.90 -25.37
N ILE A 166 15.99 -9.68 -25.81
CA ILE A 166 15.15 -8.74 -25.04
C ILE A 166 13.76 -9.34 -24.80
N ILE A 167 13.16 -9.98 -25.80
CA ILE A 167 11.86 -10.65 -25.67
C ILE A 167 11.91 -11.76 -24.62
N VAL A 168 12.94 -12.62 -24.67
CA VAL A 168 13.14 -13.69 -23.69
C VAL A 168 13.32 -13.12 -22.29
N LEU A 169 14.18 -12.10 -22.15
CA LEU A 169 14.39 -11.40 -20.88
C LEU A 169 13.07 -10.89 -20.30
N LEU A 170 12.24 -10.20 -21.09
CA LEU A 170 10.96 -9.67 -20.63
C LEU A 170 9.99 -10.79 -20.18
N ILE A 171 9.92 -11.90 -20.94
CA ILE A 171 9.07 -13.05 -20.59
C ILE A 171 9.54 -13.73 -19.30
N GLU A 172 10.85 -13.95 -19.16
CA GLU A 172 11.44 -14.56 -17.96
C GLU A 172 11.27 -13.68 -16.72
N GLN A 173 11.19 -12.36 -16.89
CA GLN A 173 10.85 -11.40 -15.84
C GLN A 173 9.34 -11.24 -15.61
N HIS A 174 8.54 -12.21 -16.04
CA HIS A 174 7.09 -12.27 -15.83
C HIS A 174 6.29 -11.12 -16.46
N ALA A 175 6.76 -10.56 -17.57
CA ALA A 175 5.93 -9.64 -18.36
C ALA A 175 4.61 -10.32 -18.78
N ASN A 176 3.53 -9.56 -18.82
CA ASN A 176 2.20 -10.03 -19.18
C ASN A 176 2.15 -10.48 -20.65
N VAL A 177 2.30 -11.79 -20.86
CA VAL A 177 2.22 -12.44 -22.18
C VAL A 177 0.85 -12.36 -22.86
N ASN A 178 -0.19 -11.97 -22.11
CA ASN A 178 -1.56 -11.81 -22.60
C ASN A 178 -1.94 -10.34 -22.83
N ALA A 179 -0.97 -9.42 -22.79
CA ALA A 179 -1.19 -8.05 -23.20
C ALA A 179 -1.73 -8.01 -24.65
N THR A 180 -2.64 -7.07 -24.90
CA THR A 180 -3.24 -6.91 -26.23
C THR A 180 -3.21 -5.45 -26.66
N VAL A 181 -3.05 -5.22 -27.95
CA VAL A 181 -3.05 -3.91 -28.58
C VAL A 181 -4.11 -3.88 -29.68
N LYS A 182 -4.70 -2.70 -29.92
CA LYS A 182 -5.62 -2.51 -31.04
C LYS A 182 -4.83 -2.09 -32.27
N TRP A 183 -4.75 -2.97 -33.25
CA TRP A 183 -4.10 -2.69 -34.53
C TRP A 183 -5.13 -2.80 -35.66
N GLN A 184 -5.36 -1.70 -36.39
CA GLN A 184 -6.34 -1.61 -37.48
C GLN A 184 -7.75 -2.12 -37.11
N GLY A 185 -8.19 -1.90 -35.86
CA GLY A 185 -9.49 -2.36 -35.35
C GLY A 185 -9.53 -3.80 -34.84
N HIS A 186 -8.44 -4.57 -35.01
CA HIS A 186 -8.29 -5.93 -34.47
C HIS A 186 -7.53 -5.92 -33.15
N VAL A 187 -7.88 -6.85 -32.26
CA VAL A 187 -7.15 -7.08 -31.00
C VAL A 187 -6.01 -8.06 -31.29
N VAL A 188 -4.77 -7.60 -31.18
CA VAL A 188 -3.57 -8.38 -31.43
C VAL A 188 -2.90 -8.68 -30.09
N SER A 189 -2.52 -9.94 -29.86
CA SER A 189 -1.79 -10.37 -28.66
C SER A 189 -0.35 -10.75 -28.98
N SER A 190 0.49 -10.92 -27.95
CA SER A 190 1.87 -11.39 -28.09
C SER A 190 1.98 -12.68 -28.92
N LEU A 191 1.02 -13.59 -28.75
CA LEU A 191 0.98 -14.85 -29.49
C LEU A 191 0.68 -14.65 -30.98
N HIS A 192 -0.12 -13.64 -31.34
CA HIS A 192 -0.38 -13.33 -32.76
C HIS A 192 0.90 -12.88 -33.47
N PHE A 193 1.71 -12.02 -32.83
CA PHE A 193 2.99 -11.59 -33.40
C PHE A 193 3.97 -12.76 -33.55
N ALA A 194 4.13 -13.60 -32.52
CA ALA A 194 5.00 -14.77 -32.59
C ALA A 194 4.59 -15.75 -33.71
N CYS A 195 3.28 -16.00 -33.88
CA CYS A 195 2.76 -16.80 -34.98
C CYS A 195 3.02 -16.15 -36.35
N ALA A 196 2.91 -14.83 -36.47
CA ALA A 196 3.15 -14.11 -37.72
C ALA A 196 4.64 -14.06 -38.13
N VAL A 197 5.53 -14.15 -37.15
CA VAL A 197 6.99 -14.28 -37.36
C VAL A 197 7.39 -15.70 -37.74
N GLU A 198 6.55 -16.71 -37.45
CA GLU A 198 6.84 -18.14 -37.62
C GLU A 198 7.99 -18.65 -36.71
N ASP A 199 8.25 -17.96 -35.58
CA ASP A 199 9.22 -18.40 -34.57
C ASP A 199 8.55 -19.38 -33.59
N TRP A 200 8.67 -20.67 -33.88
CA TRP A 200 8.04 -21.73 -33.09
C TRP A 200 8.59 -21.86 -31.67
N ASP A 201 9.85 -21.52 -31.42
CA ASP A 201 10.39 -21.56 -30.06
C ASP A 201 9.79 -20.43 -29.22
N LEU A 202 9.61 -19.25 -29.83
CA LEU A 202 8.98 -18.11 -29.18
C LEU A 202 7.49 -18.38 -28.89
N VAL A 203 6.79 -19.04 -29.82
CA VAL A 203 5.42 -19.52 -29.59
C VAL A 203 5.39 -20.51 -28.42
N ALA A 204 6.29 -21.50 -28.38
CA ALA A 204 6.37 -22.47 -27.30
C ALA A 204 6.68 -21.80 -25.96
N LEU A 205 7.57 -20.80 -25.95
CA LEU A 205 7.91 -20.02 -24.76
C LEU A 205 6.69 -19.24 -24.24
N LEU A 206 5.99 -18.50 -25.10
CA LEU A 206 4.79 -17.75 -24.72
C LEU A 206 3.71 -18.68 -24.14
N LEU A 207 3.48 -19.85 -24.75
CA LEU A 207 2.53 -20.84 -24.25
C LEU A 207 2.95 -21.41 -22.89
N LYS A 208 4.25 -21.69 -22.69
CA LYS A 208 4.81 -22.14 -21.40
C LYS A 208 4.54 -21.13 -20.28
N TYR A 209 4.58 -19.83 -20.60
CA TYR A 209 4.30 -18.73 -19.66
C TYR A 209 2.81 -18.31 -19.62
N GLY A 210 1.90 -19.11 -20.18
CA GLY A 210 0.45 -18.94 -20.02
C GLY A 210 -0.22 -18.03 -21.05
N ALA A 211 0.37 -17.85 -22.23
CA ALA A 211 -0.27 -17.16 -23.34
C ALA A 211 -1.53 -17.90 -23.80
N GLN A 212 -2.63 -17.17 -23.97
CA GLN A 212 -3.92 -17.72 -24.36
C GLN A 212 -4.05 -17.82 -25.89
N PRO A 213 -4.33 -19.02 -26.46
CA PRO A 213 -4.50 -19.22 -27.90
C PRO A 213 -5.66 -18.43 -28.52
N ARG A 214 -6.66 -18.13 -27.70
CA ARG A 214 -7.74 -17.19 -28.04
C ARG A 214 -7.78 -16.15 -26.93
N PRO A 215 -7.61 -14.86 -27.23
CA PRO A 215 -7.90 -13.82 -26.26
C PRO A 215 -9.38 -13.95 -25.91
N THR A 216 -9.69 -14.49 -24.74
CA THR A 216 -11.06 -14.47 -24.24
C THR A 216 -11.41 -13.01 -24.04
N PRO A 217 -12.57 -12.53 -24.52
CA PRO A 217 -13.01 -11.19 -24.17
C PRO A 217 -12.98 -11.10 -22.65
N ALA A 218 -12.25 -10.12 -22.13
CA ALA A 218 -12.13 -9.91 -20.69
C ALA A 218 -13.53 -10.01 -20.09
N ARG A 219 -13.69 -10.86 -19.06
CA ARG A 219 -14.99 -11.01 -18.38
C ARG A 219 -15.52 -9.60 -18.10
N PRO A 220 -16.76 -9.28 -18.51
CA PRO A 220 -17.27 -7.93 -18.32
C PRO A 220 -17.08 -7.53 -16.86
N PRO A 221 -16.59 -6.31 -16.61
CA PRO A 221 -16.27 -5.84 -15.27
C PRO A 221 -17.48 -6.06 -14.36
N ARG A 222 -17.23 -6.67 -13.20
CA ARG A 222 -18.31 -6.99 -12.25
C ARG A 222 -19.01 -5.69 -11.85
N LEU A 223 -20.33 -5.65 -11.93
CA LEU A 223 -21.11 -4.58 -11.32
C LEU A 223 -20.98 -4.64 -9.80
N CYS A 224 -20.98 -3.48 -9.16
CA CYS A 224 -20.92 -3.39 -7.72
C CYS A 224 -22.25 -3.84 -7.11
N PRO A 225 -22.25 -4.73 -6.09
CA PRO A 225 -23.47 -5.21 -5.45
C PRO A 225 -24.27 -4.14 -4.70
N CYS A 226 -23.74 -2.93 -4.53
CA CYS A 226 -24.45 -1.82 -3.87
C CYS A 226 -25.57 -1.19 -4.72
N LEU A 227 -25.84 -1.71 -5.91
CA LEU A 227 -26.89 -1.23 -6.83
C LEU A 227 -26.68 0.21 -7.33
N SER A 228 -25.47 0.75 -7.22
CA SER A 228 -25.11 2.05 -7.79
C SER A 228 -25.08 2.08 -9.32
N GLY A 229 -25.07 0.90 -9.96
CA GLY A 229 -24.87 0.74 -11.40
C GLY A 229 -23.40 0.90 -11.85
N GLN A 230 -22.48 1.17 -10.93
CA GLN A 230 -21.04 1.27 -11.22
C GLN A 230 -20.37 -0.11 -11.20
N HIS A 231 -19.21 -0.23 -11.85
CA HIS A 231 -18.38 -1.43 -11.68
C HIS A 231 -17.78 -1.48 -10.27
N LEU A 232 -17.50 -2.70 -9.80
CA LEU A 232 -16.94 -2.98 -8.49
C LEU A 232 -15.59 -2.26 -8.30
N SER A 233 -14.73 -2.29 -9.32
CA SER A 233 -13.43 -1.59 -9.35
C SER A 233 -13.55 -0.07 -9.24
N ASP A 234 -14.66 0.50 -9.71
CA ASP A 234 -14.90 1.95 -9.71
C ASP A 234 -15.66 2.39 -8.43
N CYS A 235 -16.04 1.42 -7.58
CA CYS A 235 -16.89 1.58 -6.42
C CYS A 235 -16.21 0.99 -5.17
N HIS A 236 -16.87 0.06 -4.45
CA HIS A 236 -16.37 -0.49 -3.18
C HIS A 236 -15.02 -1.24 -3.25
N ALA A 237 -14.54 -1.67 -4.43
CA ALA A 237 -13.19 -2.24 -4.56
C ALA A 237 -12.11 -1.21 -4.93
N GLY A 238 -12.50 -0.06 -5.51
CA GLY A 238 -11.57 1.03 -5.83
C GLY A 238 -11.39 2.03 -4.70
N LYS A 239 -12.37 2.15 -3.80
CA LYS A 239 -12.36 3.09 -2.69
C LYS A 239 -13.27 2.62 -1.56
N GLU A 240 -12.92 3.03 -0.34
CA GLU A 240 -13.85 2.98 0.79
C GLU A 240 -14.88 4.11 0.67
N LEU A 241 -16.15 3.76 0.86
CA LEU A 241 -17.27 4.71 0.79
C LEU A 241 -17.86 4.96 2.17
N PRO A 242 -18.34 6.19 2.49
CA PRO A 242 -19.02 6.47 3.75
C PRO A 242 -20.22 5.54 3.98
N TYR A 243 -20.33 4.97 5.18
CA TYR A 243 -21.51 4.20 5.56
C TYR A 243 -22.73 5.13 5.65
N SER A 244 -23.84 4.75 5.03
CA SER A 244 -25.03 5.60 4.96
C SER A 244 -25.65 5.85 6.33
N ASP A 245 -26.00 7.11 6.62
CA ASP A 245 -26.63 7.52 7.87
C ASP A 245 -27.97 6.84 8.12
N HIS A 246 -28.67 6.48 7.05
CA HIS A 246 -30.00 5.86 7.10
C HIS A 246 -29.96 4.33 7.24
N PHE A 247 -28.78 3.71 7.13
CA PHE A 247 -28.66 2.28 7.32
C PHE A 247 -28.67 1.91 8.80
N ILE A 248 -29.13 0.70 9.11
CA ILE A 248 -29.10 0.16 10.47
C ILE A 248 -27.64 0.10 10.93
N CYS A 249 -27.36 0.64 12.11
CA CYS A 249 -25.99 0.74 12.58
C CYS A 249 -25.32 -0.63 12.75
N SER A 250 -24.14 -0.82 12.15
CA SER A 250 -23.37 -2.08 12.21
C SER A 250 -22.91 -2.49 13.61
N CYS A 251 -23.07 -1.63 14.63
CA CYS A 251 -22.81 -1.98 16.02
C CYS A 251 -23.83 -2.97 16.62
N GLY A 252 -24.84 -3.41 15.86
CA GLY A 252 -25.90 -4.31 16.32
C GLY A 252 -27.07 -3.58 16.98
N SER A 253 -27.09 -2.25 16.94
CA SER A 253 -28.28 -1.48 17.36
C SER A 253 -29.35 -1.56 16.28
N THR A 254 -30.63 -1.51 16.68
CA THR A 254 -31.77 -1.35 15.76
C THR A 254 -31.92 0.08 15.25
N LYS A 255 -31.07 1.02 15.71
CA LYS A 255 -31.09 2.43 15.31
C LYS A 255 -30.32 2.66 14.01
N GLU A 256 -30.75 3.67 13.25
CA GLU A 256 -30.01 4.23 12.12
C GLU A 256 -28.60 4.70 12.57
N TYR A 257 -27.60 4.48 11.72
CA TYR A 257 -26.20 4.85 11.97
C TYR A 257 -26.05 6.33 12.35
N GLY A 258 -26.71 7.22 11.60
CA GLY A 258 -26.71 8.66 11.82
C GLY A 258 -27.19 9.04 13.22
N LYS A 259 -28.07 8.24 13.83
CA LYS A 259 -28.67 8.44 15.16
C LYS A 259 -28.04 7.55 16.24
N CYS A 260 -26.95 6.85 15.93
CA CYS A 260 -26.31 5.87 16.81
C CYS A 260 -24.81 6.13 16.95
N CYS A 261 -23.97 5.39 16.22
CA CYS A 261 -22.53 5.50 16.29
C CYS A 261 -22.02 6.83 15.74
N LYS A 262 -22.66 7.42 14.71
CA LYS A 262 -22.25 8.72 14.16
C LYS A 262 -22.36 9.85 15.18
N MET A 263 -23.46 9.90 15.95
CA MET A 263 -23.63 10.85 17.06
C MET A 263 -22.57 10.73 18.15
N ARG A 264 -21.91 9.56 18.24
CA ARG A 264 -20.86 9.27 19.22
C ARG A 264 -19.46 9.47 18.65
N GLY A 265 -19.34 10.18 17.51
CA GLY A 265 -18.08 10.45 16.84
C GLY A 265 -17.45 9.22 16.18
N ILE A 266 -18.23 8.17 15.90
CA ILE A 266 -17.74 6.95 15.28
C ILE A 266 -18.02 6.98 13.78
N SER A 267 -16.97 7.09 12.97
CA SER A 267 -17.04 7.02 11.51
C SER A 267 -17.03 5.57 11.03
N LEU A 268 -17.99 5.20 10.18
CA LEU A 268 -18.08 3.88 9.54
C LEU A 268 -17.94 4.05 8.02
N VAL A 269 -17.33 3.05 7.38
CA VAL A 269 -17.22 2.94 5.92
C VAL A 269 -17.60 1.57 5.42
N GLU A 270 -17.92 1.50 4.14
CA GLU A 270 -18.12 0.29 3.36
C GLU A 270 -16.94 0.08 2.43
N GLY A 271 -16.44 -1.15 2.37
CA GLY A 271 -15.41 -1.57 1.43
C GLY A 271 -15.65 -2.99 0.95
N TRP A 272 -15.04 -3.35 -0.18
CA TRP A 272 -15.08 -4.71 -0.71
C TRP A 272 -14.14 -5.63 0.06
N ASP A 273 -14.63 -6.81 0.41
CA ASP A 273 -13.86 -7.89 1.00
C ASP A 273 -13.63 -8.99 -0.05
N GLU A 274 -12.40 -9.14 -0.54
CA GLU A 274 -12.09 -10.10 -1.60
C GLU A 274 -12.24 -11.56 -1.16
N GLU A 275 -11.93 -11.87 0.10
CA GLU A 275 -12.01 -13.23 0.64
C GLU A 275 -13.48 -13.69 0.74
N ARG A 276 -14.35 -12.77 1.17
CA ARG A 276 -15.79 -13.03 1.35
C ARG A 276 -16.62 -12.71 0.11
N ALA A 277 -16.02 -12.08 -0.90
CA ALA A 277 -16.69 -11.55 -2.08
C ALA A 277 -17.96 -10.74 -1.75
N THR A 278 -17.88 -9.86 -0.75
CA THR A 278 -19.02 -9.05 -0.28
C THR A 278 -18.60 -7.67 0.19
N ILE A 279 -19.57 -6.74 0.25
CA ILE A 279 -19.37 -5.43 0.85
C ILE A 279 -19.45 -5.57 2.36
N VAL A 280 -18.43 -5.09 3.06
CA VAL A 280 -18.35 -5.13 4.53
C VAL A 280 -18.30 -3.72 5.10
N CYS A 281 -18.97 -3.53 6.23
CA CYS A 281 -18.87 -2.29 7.00
C CYS A 281 -17.70 -2.40 7.99
N ARG A 282 -16.80 -1.41 7.97
CA ARG A 282 -15.65 -1.31 8.87
C ARG A 282 -15.66 0.05 9.56
N ARG A 283 -15.04 0.13 10.74
CA ARG A 283 -14.83 1.43 11.39
C ARG A 283 -13.74 2.16 10.61
N LEU A 284 -14.01 3.39 10.20
CA LEU A 284 -12.99 4.23 9.59
C LEU A 284 -11.99 4.57 10.69
N THR A 285 -10.91 3.79 10.75
CA THR A 285 -9.65 4.32 11.27
C THR A 285 -9.34 5.50 10.36
N PRO A 286 -9.14 6.74 10.88
CA PRO A 286 -8.78 7.85 10.02
C PRO A 286 -7.62 7.39 9.13
N PRO A 287 -7.72 7.58 7.80
CA PRO A 287 -6.71 7.11 6.88
C PRO A 287 -5.36 7.64 7.37
N LEU A 288 -4.37 6.74 7.47
CA LEU A 288 -2.97 7.16 7.46
C LEU A 288 -2.85 8.08 6.24
N VAL A 289 -2.60 9.36 6.50
CA VAL A 289 -2.50 10.38 5.46
C VAL A 289 -1.50 9.85 4.43
N PRO A 290 -1.88 9.68 3.14
CA PRO A 290 -0.96 9.19 2.13
C PRO A 290 0.23 10.14 2.05
N GLY A 291 1.40 9.68 2.52
CA GLY A 291 2.59 10.52 2.68
C GLY A 291 3.27 10.40 4.04
N VAL A 292 2.59 9.88 5.08
CA VAL A 292 3.27 9.46 6.31
C VAL A 292 3.78 8.03 6.10
N PRO A 293 5.10 7.79 6.09
CA PRO A 293 5.64 6.46 5.91
C PRO A 293 5.07 5.51 6.96
N THR A 294 4.56 4.35 6.55
CA THR A 294 4.23 3.21 7.44
C THR A 294 5.48 2.51 7.99
N PHE A 295 6.55 3.27 8.18
CA PHE A 295 7.74 2.91 8.93
C PHE A 295 7.97 4.08 9.86
N ALA A 296 7.71 3.83 11.15
CA ALA A 296 7.95 4.71 12.29
C ALA A 296 8.69 6.00 11.90
N SER A 297 7.91 7.03 11.52
CA SER A 297 8.49 8.30 11.06
C SER A 297 9.43 8.85 12.15
N PRO A 298 10.48 9.62 11.80
CA PRO A 298 11.32 10.28 12.80
C PRO A 298 10.51 11.11 13.80
N GLU A 299 9.40 11.66 13.32
CA GLU A 299 8.40 12.40 14.12
C GLU A 299 7.62 11.47 15.08
N ALA A 300 7.22 10.28 14.64
CA ALA A 300 6.59 9.27 15.49
C ALA A 300 7.56 8.75 16.56
N HIS A 301 8.84 8.52 16.23
CA HIS A 301 9.86 8.17 17.22
C HIS A 301 10.12 9.32 18.20
N ALA A 302 10.22 10.56 17.71
CA ALA A 302 10.40 11.72 18.59
C ALA A 302 9.20 11.91 19.54
N LEU A 303 7.98 11.66 19.07
CA LEU A 303 6.78 11.69 19.90
C LEU A 303 6.74 10.49 20.87
N ALA A 304 7.15 9.30 20.44
CA ALA A 304 7.29 8.12 21.29
C ALA A 304 8.33 8.35 22.39
N GLU A 305 9.48 8.95 22.07
CA GLU A 305 10.49 9.38 23.04
C GLU A 305 9.94 10.43 24.00
N ARG A 306 9.12 11.37 23.55
CA ARG A 306 8.42 12.29 24.45
C ARG A 306 7.44 11.55 25.37
N PHE A 307 6.74 10.53 24.88
CA PHE A 307 5.91 9.68 25.74
C PHE A 307 6.74 8.91 26.77
N LYS A 308 7.93 8.41 26.38
CA LYS A 308 8.89 7.78 27.31
C LYS A 308 9.36 8.77 28.40
N GLN A 309 9.68 10.01 28.02
CA GLN A 309 10.21 11.05 28.91
C GLN A 309 9.17 11.64 29.88
N LEU A 310 7.89 11.65 29.50
CA LEU A 310 6.83 12.18 30.36
C LEU A 310 6.52 11.27 31.56
N GLY A 311 6.95 10.00 31.55
CA GLY A 311 6.77 9.07 32.68
C GLY A 311 5.30 8.76 33.04
N GLY A 312 4.35 9.29 32.28
CA GLY A 312 2.92 9.17 32.50
C GLY A 312 2.37 7.88 31.93
N GLY A 313 1.55 7.18 32.72
CA GLY A 313 0.79 6.01 32.25
C GLY A 313 -0.06 6.32 31.02
N VAL A 314 -0.62 5.27 30.43
CA VAL A 314 -1.49 5.29 29.24
C VAL A 314 -2.52 6.42 29.28
N ASP A 315 -3.04 6.79 30.46
CA ASP A 315 -4.02 7.86 30.65
C ASP A 315 -3.58 9.26 30.20
N GLU A 316 -2.30 9.64 30.39
CA GLU A 316 -1.80 10.97 29.96
C GLU A 316 -1.61 11.05 28.45
N VAL A 317 -1.10 9.95 27.87
CA VAL A 317 -1.03 9.76 26.40
C VAL A 317 -2.43 9.83 25.79
N MET A 318 -3.40 9.21 26.45
CA MET A 318 -4.79 9.19 26.03
C MET A 318 -5.47 10.54 26.15
N ASN A 319 -5.21 11.30 27.21
CA ASN A 319 -5.75 12.65 27.37
C ASN A 319 -5.16 13.61 26.31
N PHE A 320 -3.87 13.51 26.01
CA PHE A 320 -3.24 14.26 24.91
C PHE A 320 -3.86 13.92 23.55
N ALA A 321 -4.06 12.63 23.26
CA ALA A 321 -4.71 12.16 22.03
C ALA A 321 -6.18 12.63 21.91
N LEU A 322 -6.89 12.70 23.04
CA LEU A 322 -8.31 13.08 23.10
C LEU A 322 -8.52 14.61 23.02
N GLU A 323 -7.64 15.43 23.60
CA GLU A 323 -7.75 16.90 23.54
C GLU A 323 -7.50 17.47 22.13
N LYS A 324 -6.73 16.76 21.30
CA LYS A 324 -6.37 17.18 19.92
C LYS A 324 -7.16 16.44 18.83
N ALA A 325 -8.17 15.65 19.21
CA ALA A 325 -8.84 14.63 18.40
C ALA A 325 -9.65 15.10 17.17
N TRP A 326 -9.52 16.35 16.73
CA TRP A 326 -10.19 16.84 15.52
C TRP A 326 -9.26 16.92 14.30
N ASP A 327 -7.97 16.61 14.46
CA ASP A 327 -7.02 16.52 13.35
C ASP A 327 -6.69 15.04 13.03
N PRO A 328 -7.12 14.52 11.87
CA PRO A 328 -6.81 13.16 11.42
C PRO A 328 -5.31 12.84 11.37
N ALA A 329 -4.44 13.82 11.07
CA ALA A 329 -3.01 13.64 10.99
C ALA A 329 -2.39 13.43 12.39
N VAL A 330 -2.87 14.17 13.39
CA VAL A 330 -2.44 14.01 14.79
C VAL A 330 -2.89 12.65 15.33
N HIS A 331 -4.09 12.20 14.99
CA HIS A 331 -4.58 10.88 15.42
C HIS A 331 -3.79 9.73 14.78
N ALA A 332 -3.43 9.83 13.50
CA ALA A 332 -2.59 8.86 12.81
C ALA A 332 -1.18 8.80 13.42
N LEU A 333 -0.54 9.95 13.61
CA LEU A 333 0.78 10.07 14.23
C LEU A 333 0.80 9.54 15.66
N THR A 334 -0.26 9.81 16.45
CA THR A 334 -0.35 9.33 17.84
C THR A 334 -0.51 7.80 17.90
N ARG A 335 -1.28 7.20 16.98
CA ARG A 335 -1.38 5.74 16.87
C ARG A 335 -0.06 5.09 16.49
N GLU A 336 0.66 5.70 15.55
CA GLU A 336 1.97 5.21 15.11
C GLU A 336 3.00 5.31 16.23
N ALA A 337 3.08 6.45 16.91
CA ALA A 337 3.94 6.64 18.07
C ALA A 337 3.62 5.67 19.20
N PHE A 338 2.34 5.37 19.45
CA PHE A 338 1.93 4.37 20.44
C PHE A 338 2.31 2.94 20.00
N GLU A 339 2.18 2.60 18.72
CA GLU A 339 2.63 1.31 18.20
C GLU A 339 4.15 1.12 18.31
N VAL A 340 4.92 2.16 18.00
CA VAL A 340 6.39 2.18 18.20
C VAL A 340 6.71 2.00 19.68
N ALA A 341 6.03 2.74 20.55
CA ALA A 341 6.19 2.59 21.99
C ALA A 341 5.89 1.16 22.47
N CYS A 342 4.78 0.54 22.04
CA CYS A 342 4.46 -0.85 22.41
C CYS A 342 5.51 -1.87 21.96
N ARG A 343 6.25 -1.60 20.87
CA ARG A 343 7.31 -2.48 20.34
C ARG A 343 8.65 -2.26 21.03
N GLU A 344 8.98 -1.02 21.36
CA GLU A 344 10.31 -0.63 21.86
C GLU A 344 10.39 -0.48 23.38
N THR A 345 9.27 -0.39 24.08
CA THR A 345 9.24 0.08 25.47
C THR A 345 8.34 -0.74 26.40
N THR A 346 8.49 -0.49 27.70
CA THR A 346 7.60 -0.89 28.79
C THR A 346 6.53 0.17 29.10
N VAL A 347 6.04 0.93 28.11
CA VAL A 347 5.03 2.00 28.33
C VAL A 347 3.71 1.47 28.91
N ALA A 348 3.40 0.21 28.63
CA ALA A 348 2.30 -0.51 29.27
C ALA A 348 2.73 -1.94 29.58
N ASP A 349 1.84 -2.69 30.23
CA ASP A 349 2.03 -4.10 30.51
C ASP A 349 2.37 -4.89 29.23
N PRO A 350 3.34 -5.83 29.26
CA PRO A 350 3.69 -6.63 28.08
C PRO A 350 2.51 -7.37 27.44
N ALA A 351 1.56 -7.87 28.23
CA ALA A 351 0.37 -8.53 27.71
C ALA A 351 -0.60 -7.55 27.07
N PHE A 352 -0.68 -6.33 27.59
CA PHE A 352 -1.46 -5.24 27.01
C PHE A 352 -0.88 -4.80 25.66
N ASN A 353 0.45 -4.64 25.58
CA ASN A 353 1.16 -4.32 24.34
C ASN A 353 0.92 -5.40 23.27
N PHE A 354 1.02 -6.68 23.65
CA PHE A 354 0.75 -7.79 22.73
C PHE A 354 -0.69 -7.73 22.19
N ALA A 355 -1.68 -7.55 23.07
CA ALA A 355 -3.08 -7.46 22.67
C ALA A 355 -3.36 -6.25 21.76
N TYR A 356 -2.72 -5.11 22.01
CA TYR A 356 -2.79 -3.94 21.12
C TYR A 356 -2.19 -4.24 19.74
N LEU A 357 -1.00 -4.81 19.69
CA LEU A 357 -0.32 -5.11 18.41
C LEU A 357 -1.10 -6.12 17.57
N GLU A 358 -1.76 -7.09 18.20
CA GLU A 358 -2.61 -8.10 17.55
C GLU A 358 -3.93 -7.48 17.03
N THR A 359 -4.60 -6.68 17.86
CA THR A 359 -5.98 -6.22 17.56
C THR A 359 -6.05 -4.85 16.87
N LYS A 360 -4.98 -4.05 16.94
CA LYS A 360 -4.90 -2.66 16.43
C LYS A 360 -6.00 -1.73 16.96
N PHE A 361 -6.56 -2.11 18.10
CA PHE A 361 -7.64 -1.43 18.81
C PHE A 361 -7.13 -1.04 20.20
N LEU A 362 -7.46 0.16 20.68
CA LEU A 362 -7.11 0.58 22.04
C LEU A 362 -8.39 0.63 22.89
N PRO A 363 -8.52 -0.24 23.92
CA PRO A 363 -9.66 -0.20 24.82
C PRO A 363 -9.66 1.12 25.58
N THR A 364 -10.80 1.80 25.58
CA THR A 364 -10.99 3.02 26.35
C THR A 364 -12.24 2.86 27.21
N PRO A 365 -12.14 3.09 28.53
CA PRO A 365 -13.31 3.07 29.41
C PRO A 365 -14.17 4.29 29.08
N LYS A 366 -15.16 4.12 28.21
CA LYS A 366 -16.13 5.18 27.90
C LYS A 366 -17.46 4.97 28.63
N GLY A 367 -17.49 4.07 29.61
CA GLY A 367 -18.66 3.78 30.44
C GLY A 367 -19.91 3.45 29.62
N ARG A 368 -21.01 4.17 29.86
CA ARG A 368 -22.32 3.97 29.19
C ARG A 368 -22.40 4.52 27.77
N ASN A 369 -21.33 5.10 27.24
CA ASN A 369 -21.34 5.76 25.93
C ASN A 369 -21.27 4.80 24.74
N TYR A 370 -21.02 3.51 24.97
CA TYR A 370 -21.00 2.49 23.91
C TYR A 370 -22.16 1.50 24.00
N ASN A 371 -22.46 0.86 22.86
CA ASN A 371 -23.48 -0.20 22.81
C ASN A 371 -22.93 -1.45 23.51
N LYS A 372 -23.73 -2.05 24.41
CA LYS A 372 -23.37 -3.25 25.16
C LYS A 372 -22.90 -4.40 24.26
N GLN A 373 -23.60 -4.66 23.14
CA GLN A 373 -23.21 -5.74 22.21
C GLN A 373 -21.85 -5.47 21.53
N TRP A 374 -21.56 -4.20 21.26
CA TRP A 374 -20.30 -3.81 20.64
C TRP A 374 -19.13 -3.93 21.64
N CYS A 375 -19.33 -3.47 22.88
CA CYS A 375 -18.35 -3.68 23.94
C CYS A 375 -18.09 -5.18 24.16
N ASP A 376 -19.13 -6.00 24.17
CA ASP A 376 -19.03 -7.46 24.34
C ASP A 376 -18.17 -8.12 23.25
N ARG A 377 -18.36 -7.74 21.98
CA ARG A 377 -17.51 -8.21 20.87
C ARG A 377 -16.06 -7.78 21.05
N LEU A 378 -15.81 -6.51 21.35
CA LEU A 378 -14.44 -6.00 21.48
C LEU A 378 -13.71 -6.58 22.69
N ARG A 379 -14.41 -6.69 23.83
CA ARG A 379 -13.92 -7.38 25.02
C ARG A 379 -13.51 -8.81 24.68
N THR A 380 -14.33 -9.52 23.92
CA THR A 380 -14.04 -10.89 23.49
C THR A 380 -12.78 -10.95 22.63
N VAL A 381 -12.67 -10.10 21.60
CA VAL A 381 -11.50 -10.06 20.72
C VAL A 381 -10.22 -9.71 21.50
N TRP A 382 -10.28 -8.70 22.37
CA TRP A 382 -9.15 -8.25 23.18
C TRP A 382 -8.70 -9.30 24.19
N ASN A 383 -9.63 -9.81 25.02
CA ASN A 383 -9.29 -10.80 26.04
C ASN A 383 -8.80 -12.12 25.41
N THR A 384 -9.28 -12.47 24.21
CA THR A 384 -8.72 -13.60 23.44
C THR A 384 -7.25 -13.36 23.09
N ALA A 385 -6.88 -12.13 22.68
CA ALA A 385 -5.48 -11.80 22.40
C ALA A 385 -4.60 -11.86 23.65
N VAL A 386 -5.11 -11.41 24.80
CA VAL A 386 -4.43 -11.56 26.10
C VAL A 386 -4.28 -13.04 26.47
N ASP A 387 -5.31 -13.86 26.27
CA ASP A 387 -5.23 -15.31 26.50
C ASP A 387 -4.20 -15.99 25.59
N LYS A 388 -4.06 -15.55 24.34
CA LYS A 388 -2.97 -15.99 23.45
C LYS A 388 -1.60 -15.64 24.03
N TYR A 389 -1.42 -14.41 24.55
CA TYR A 389 -0.16 -14.00 25.18
C TYR A 389 0.19 -14.89 26.37
N ILE A 390 -0.77 -15.12 27.28
CA ILE A 390 -0.57 -16.00 28.44
C ILE A 390 -0.16 -17.41 27.98
N ALA A 391 -0.77 -17.92 26.90
CA ALA A 391 -0.44 -19.24 26.36
C ALA A 391 0.99 -19.35 25.79
N THR A 392 1.65 -18.24 25.44
CA THR A 392 3.05 -18.25 24.97
C THR A 392 4.04 -18.61 26.08
N ASN A 393 3.66 -18.48 27.36
CA ASN A 393 4.53 -18.67 28.52
C ASN A 393 5.84 -17.87 28.51
N VAL A 394 5.85 -16.73 27.81
CA VAL A 394 7.00 -15.80 27.80
C VAL A 394 7.05 -14.97 29.08
N ASP A 395 5.90 -14.69 29.69
CA ASP A 395 5.78 -13.95 30.96
C ASP A 395 5.84 -14.92 32.15
N SER A 396 6.73 -14.65 33.10
CA SER A 396 6.91 -15.47 34.30
C SER A 396 5.88 -15.18 35.40
N ARG A 397 5.09 -14.10 35.28
CA ARG A 397 4.09 -13.74 36.29
C ARG A 397 2.96 -14.77 36.35
N PRO A 398 2.31 -14.93 37.52
CA PRO A 398 1.10 -15.72 37.62
C PRO A 398 0.02 -15.22 36.65
N ARG A 399 -0.72 -16.15 36.06
CA ARG A 399 -1.81 -15.86 35.11
C ARG A 399 -2.73 -14.73 35.59
N LEU A 400 -3.13 -14.76 36.87
CA LEU A 400 -4.04 -13.79 37.44
C LEU A 400 -3.47 -12.35 37.45
N GLU A 401 -2.17 -12.19 37.67
CA GLU A 401 -1.53 -10.85 37.64
C GLU A 401 -1.54 -10.28 36.22
N ILE A 402 -1.29 -11.13 35.22
CA ILE A 402 -1.37 -10.75 33.80
C ILE A 402 -2.80 -10.38 33.42
N GLU A 403 -3.78 -11.17 33.86
CA GLU A 403 -5.20 -10.91 33.61
C GLU A 403 -5.65 -9.59 34.24
N VAL A 404 -5.22 -9.30 35.47
CA VAL A 404 -5.51 -8.04 36.16
C VAL A 404 -4.92 -6.84 35.42
N ALA A 405 -3.71 -6.97 34.89
CA ALA A 405 -3.04 -5.89 34.18
C ALA A 405 -3.61 -5.61 32.78
N ALA A 406 -4.08 -6.64 32.07
CA ALA A 406 -4.37 -6.51 30.63
C ALA A 406 -5.81 -6.82 30.19
N LYS A 407 -6.61 -7.57 30.96
CA LYS A 407 -7.98 -7.91 30.53
C LYS A 407 -8.95 -6.75 30.75
N VAL A 408 -9.92 -6.66 29.84
CA VAL A 408 -10.97 -5.63 29.87
C VAL A 408 -12.34 -6.22 30.19
N GLY A 409 -13.18 -5.41 30.84
CA GLY A 409 -14.54 -5.74 31.25
C GLY A 409 -15.62 -5.25 30.27
N ASP A 410 -16.88 -5.28 30.72
CA ASP A 410 -18.09 -5.03 29.91
C ASP A 410 -18.18 -3.62 29.31
N SER A 411 -17.48 -2.67 29.91
CA SER A 411 -17.40 -1.26 29.53
C SER A 411 -16.11 -0.92 28.78
N LEU A 412 -15.30 -1.93 28.45
CA LEU A 412 -13.93 -1.80 27.92
C LEU A 412 -12.94 -1.10 28.87
N GLY A 413 -13.32 -0.93 30.14
CA GLY A 413 -12.39 -0.62 31.23
C GLY A 413 -11.74 -1.88 31.80
N ALA A 414 -10.97 -1.75 32.88
CA ALA A 414 -10.31 -2.90 33.52
C ALA A 414 -11.30 -4.00 33.93
N MET A 415 -10.96 -5.27 33.65
CA MET A 415 -11.78 -6.41 34.06
C MET A 415 -11.79 -6.58 35.58
N TYR A 416 -10.63 -6.37 36.20
CA TYR A 416 -10.41 -6.44 37.64
C TYR A 416 -10.28 -5.01 38.18
N ARG A 417 -11.17 -4.64 39.09
CA ARG A 417 -11.32 -3.24 39.51
C ARG A 417 -10.41 -2.90 40.68
N ALA A 418 -9.71 -1.77 40.58
CA ALA A 418 -8.94 -1.19 41.68
C ALA A 418 -9.81 -0.27 42.53
N CYS A 419 -9.45 -0.13 43.81
CA CYS A 419 -10.05 0.86 44.69
C CYS A 419 -9.62 2.28 44.27
N GLU A 420 -10.57 3.19 44.10
CA GLU A 420 -10.29 4.58 43.73
C GLU A 420 -9.94 5.50 44.90
N ALA A 421 -9.97 4.98 46.14
CA ALA A 421 -9.56 5.79 47.27
C ALA A 421 -8.05 6.03 47.23
N GLU A 422 -7.67 7.30 47.39
CA GLU A 422 -6.28 7.74 47.44
C GLU A 422 -5.47 6.91 48.46
N GLY A 423 -4.35 6.32 48.01
CA GLY A 423 -3.48 5.47 48.82
C GLY A 423 -3.98 4.05 49.09
N CYS A 424 -4.92 3.52 48.28
CA CYS A 424 -5.42 2.16 48.44
C CYS A 424 -5.07 1.24 47.24
N ASP A 425 -4.20 0.26 47.47
CA ASP A 425 -3.72 -0.66 46.43
C ASP A 425 -4.56 -1.97 46.33
N LYS A 426 -5.81 -1.92 46.79
CA LYS A 426 -6.68 -3.10 46.78
C LYS A 426 -7.32 -3.26 45.40
N VAL A 427 -7.06 -4.40 44.78
CA VAL A 427 -7.59 -4.78 43.47
C VAL A 427 -8.42 -6.04 43.60
N GLU A 428 -9.58 -6.05 42.94
CA GLU A 428 -10.47 -7.19 42.82
C GLU A 428 -9.73 -8.41 42.26
N GLY A 429 -9.97 -9.59 42.83
CA GLY A 429 -9.33 -10.84 42.42
C GLY A 429 -7.94 -11.06 42.99
N LEU A 430 -7.14 -10.01 43.25
CA LEU A 430 -5.83 -10.13 43.90
C LEU A 430 -5.95 -10.10 45.43
N ASN A 431 -6.33 -8.94 45.97
CA ASN A 431 -6.21 -8.64 47.40
C ASN A 431 -7.59 -8.47 48.08
N ILE A 432 -8.66 -8.49 47.29
CA ILE A 432 -10.04 -8.44 47.77
C ILE A 432 -10.95 -9.24 46.83
N GLY A 433 -11.96 -9.90 47.39
CA GLY A 433 -12.89 -10.71 46.60
C GLY A 433 -13.69 -9.89 45.58
N LYS A 434 -14.47 -8.91 46.05
CA LYS A 434 -15.29 -8.05 45.20
C LYS A 434 -15.31 -6.62 45.75
N VAL A 435 -15.14 -5.65 44.88
CA VAL A 435 -15.24 -4.23 45.24
C VAL A 435 -16.70 -3.77 45.26
N LEU A 436 -16.99 -2.78 46.11
CA LEU A 436 -18.24 -2.03 46.13
C LEU A 436 -18.28 -1.04 44.98
N THR A 437 -19.44 -0.88 44.35
CA THR A 437 -19.68 0.14 43.33
C THR A 437 -20.49 1.30 43.91
N CYS A 438 -20.22 2.52 43.42
CA CYS A 438 -21.08 3.66 43.74
C CYS A 438 -22.52 3.38 43.28
N SER A 439 -23.48 3.40 44.19
CA SER A 439 -24.88 3.09 43.89
C SER A 439 -25.50 4.00 42.83
N ARG A 440 -25.02 5.25 42.73
CA ARG A 440 -25.55 6.27 41.81
C ARG A 440 -25.00 6.12 40.39
N CYS A 441 -23.68 6.21 40.22
CA CYS A 441 -23.06 6.18 38.89
C CYS A 441 -22.76 4.74 38.41
N GLN A 442 -22.50 3.81 39.34
CA GLN A 442 -22.02 2.45 39.07
C GLN A 442 -20.69 2.40 38.30
N MET A 443 -19.91 3.48 38.39
CA MET A 443 -18.65 3.67 37.64
C MET A 443 -17.49 4.06 38.56
N ALA A 444 -17.68 3.99 39.88
CA ALA A 444 -16.60 4.18 40.83
C ALA A 444 -16.52 3.01 41.82
N PHE A 445 -15.31 2.56 42.10
CA PHE A 445 -15.05 1.28 42.78
C PHE A 445 -14.29 1.44 44.10
N TYR A 446 -14.70 0.70 45.12
CA TYR A 446 -14.16 0.82 46.48
C TYR A 446 -14.01 -0.52 47.15
N CYS A 447 -12.89 -0.75 47.85
CA CYS A 447 -12.74 -1.97 48.64
C CYS A 447 -13.68 -2.05 49.85
N GLY A 448 -14.34 -0.95 50.22
CA GLY A 448 -15.24 -0.89 51.37
C GLY A 448 -15.81 0.52 51.63
N PRO A 449 -16.76 0.66 52.58
CA PRO A 449 -17.43 1.93 52.85
C PRO A 449 -16.50 3.04 53.36
N ALA A 450 -15.39 2.69 54.00
CA ALA A 450 -14.40 3.66 54.48
C ALA A 450 -13.73 4.39 53.30
N CYS A 451 -13.22 3.65 52.32
CA CYS A 451 -12.65 4.16 51.07
C CYS A 451 -13.67 4.94 50.24
N GLN A 452 -14.93 4.49 50.21
CA GLN A 452 -15.99 5.24 49.55
C GLN A 452 -16.23 6.61 50.22
N LYS A 453 -16.27 6.66 51.55
CA LYS A 453 -16.46 7.92 52.30
C LYS A 453 -15.30 8.88 52.14
N SER A 454 -14.05 8.38 52.12
CA SER A 454 -12.88 9.23 51.93
C SER A 454 -12.87 9.84 50.52
N HIS A 455 -13.09 9.03 49.48
CA HIS A 455 -13.11 9.48 48.09
C HIS A 455 -14.35 10.33 47.73
N TRP A 456 -15.44 10.23 48.49
CA TRP A 456 -16.71 10.92 48.16
C TRP A 456 -16.56 12.43 47.93
N ARG A 457 -15.64 13.10 48.63
CA ARG A 457 -15.44 14.55 48.52
C ARG A 457 -15.02 14.99 47.11
N THR A 458 -14.20 14.18 46.43
CA THR A 458 -13.76 14.42 45.06
C THR A 458 -14.75 13.81 44.07
N HIS A 459 -15.14 12.54 44.27
CA HIS A 459 -16.03 11.82 43.37
C HIS A 459 -17.40 12.49 43.17
N LYS A 460 -17.99 13.09 44.22
CA LYS A 460 -19.32 13.73 44.13
C LYS A 460 -19.41 14.83 43.07
N LYS A 461 -18.28 15.42 42.67
CA LYS A 461 -18.22 16.49 41.65
C LYS A 461 -18.47 15.95 40.24
N VAL A 462 -18.13 14.68 39.98
CA VAL A 462 -18.23 14.03 38.67
C VAL A 462 -19.27 12.91 38.63
N CYS A 463 -19.77 12.47 39.79
CA CYS A 463 -20.70 11.37 39.95
C CYS A 463 -21.99 11.54 39.12
N GLY A 464 -22.17 10.68 38.11
CA GLY A 464 -23.33 10.67 37.21
C GLY A 464 -23.26 11.70 36.09
N SER A 465 -22.11 12.37 35.89
CA SER A 465 -21.93 13.29 34.76
C SER A 465 -21.75 12.55 33.43
N VAL A 466 -22.11 13.20 32.32
CA VAL A 466 -22.05 12.62 30.96
C VAL A 466 -20.63 12.25 30.54
N GLY A 467 -19.63 13.00 31.04
CA GLY A 467 -18.21 12.77 30.78
C GLY A 467 -17.54 11.83 31.77
N GLN A 468 -18.24 11.28 32.77
CA GLN A 468 -17.64 10.36 33.72
C GLN A 468 -17.19 9.08 33.00
N THR A 469 -15.96 8.65 33.26
CA THR A 469 -15.39 7.36 32.84
C THR A 469 -15.07 6.51 34.07
N GLU A 470 -14.79 5.24 33.84
CA GLU A 470 -14.30 4.31 34.89
C GLU A 470 -12.80 4.45 35.11
#